data_AF-A0A1Y1YBM9-F1
#
_entry.id   AF-A0A1Y1YBM9-F1
#
_cell.length_a   1.000
_cell.length_b   1.000
_cell.length_c   1.000
_cell.angle_alpha   90.00
_cell.angle_beta   90.00
_cell.angle_gamma   90.00
#
_symmetry.space_group_name_H-M   'P 1'
#
loop_
_entity.id
_entity.type
_entity.pdbx_description
1 polymer ?
#
loop_
_entity_poly.entity_id
_entity_poly.type
_entity_poly.pdbx_seq_one_letter_code
_entity_poly.pdbx_strand_id
1 'polypeptide(L)'
;MLAAASIEAVPEHGRCGSGLGSCAPGYCCSKWGYCGTSTIYCTVGCQSSFGRCDDSQATTTTQATSTSTPLKQRNEQCGSGFGACAPGLCCSEWGWCGYSPDHCTGGCQARFGQCS
;
A
#
# COMPACT_ATOMS: atom_id res chain seq x y z
N MET A 1 45.77 -16.98 -9.92
CA MET A 1 45.56 -15.67 -9.26
C MET A 1 44.05 -15.44 -9.21
N LEU A 2 43.46 -15.54 -8.02
CA LEU A 2 42.05 -15.25 -7.78
C LEU A 2 41.88 -13.74 -7.62
N ALA A 3 40.95 -13.15 -8.35
CA ALA A 3 40.30 -11.88 -8.02
C ALA A 3 38.88 -11.98 -8.59
N ALA A 4 37.97 -12.51 -7.77
CA ALA A 4 37.05 -11.73 -6.96
C ALA A 4 35.83 -11.36 -7.80
N ALA A 5 34.77 -12.16 -7.63
CA ALA A 5 33.45 -11.86 -8.13
C ALA A 5 33.13 -10.40 -7.81
N SER A 6 32.67 -9.67 -8.82
CA SER A 6 32.09 -8.34 -8.66
C SER A 6 30.90 -8.48 -7.71
N ILE A 7 31.18 -8.31 -6.42
CA ILE A 7 30.20 -8.00 -5.41
C ILE A 7 29.75 -6.60 -5.81
N GLU A 8 28.67 -6.54 -6.58
CA GLU A 8 27.86 -5.33 -6.59
C GLU A 8 27.63 -5.01 -5.13
N ALA A 9 28.15 -3.87 -4.69
CA ALA A 9 27.89 -3.36 -3.36
C ALA A 9 26.38 -3.18 -3.27
N VAL A 10 25.66 -4.22 -2.85
CA VAL A 10 24.33 -4.12 -2.27
C VAL A 10 24.57 -3.17 -1.11
N PRO A 11 24.12 -1.90 -1.20
CA PRO A 11 24.62 -0.85 -0.34
C PRO A 11 24.42 -1.28 1.09
N GLU A 12 25.54 -1.32 1.81
CA GLU A 12 25.65 -1.92 3.11
C GLU A 12 24.74 -1.18 4.08
N HIS A 13 23.56 -1.75 4.22
CA HIS A 13 22.61 -1.54 5.29
C HIS A 13 22.18 -0.08 5.38
N GLY A 14 21.02 0.20 4.78
CA GLY A 14 20.21 1.35 5.14
C GLY A 14 20.02 1.36 6.65
N ARG A 15 20.95 1.98 7.36
CA ARG A 15 21.02 2.14 8.79
C ARG A 15 20.74 3.60 9.06
N CYS A 16 20.06 3.84 10.15
CA CYS A 16 19.62 5.18 10.50
C CYS A 16 19.53 5.32 12.01
N GLY A 17 19.44 6.56 12.45
CA GLY A 17 19.44 6.87 13.88
C GLY A 17 20.61 7.75 14.26
N SER A 18 20.64 8.08 15.54
CA SER A 18 21.65 8.97 16.12
C SER A 18 23.07 8.45 15.86
N GLY A 19 23.90 9.27 15.20
CA GLY A 19 25.28 8.92 14.85
C GLY A 19 25.46 8.05 13.61
N LEU A 20 24.37 7.58 12.98
CA LEU A 20 24.42 6.78 11.74
C LEU A 20 23.94 7.56 10.51
N GLY A 21 22.93 8.42 10.69
CA GLY A 21 22.38 9.26 9.63
C GLY A 21 20.90 8.99 9.35
N SER A 22 20.40 9.55 8.26
CA SER A 22 19.00 9.45 7.86
C SER A 22 18.85 8.53 6.65
N CYS A 23 17.68 7.91 6.55
CA CYS A 23 17.29 7.12 5.39
C CYS A 23 17.13 7.99 4.15
N ALA A 24 17.23 7.35 2.97
CA ALA A 24 16.93 7.99 1.70
C ALA A 24 15.49 8.53 1.66
N PRO A 25 15.21 9.57 0.85
CA PRO A 25 13.86 10.09 0.68
C PRO A 25 12.85 8.98 0.36
N GLY A 26 11.72 8.98 1.06
CA GLY A 26 10.68 7.96 0.91
C GLY A 26 10.86 6.71 1.78
N TYR A 27 11.99 6.55 2.47
CA TYR A 27 12.23 5.46 3.42
C TYR A 27 12.04 5.90 4.87
N CYS A 28 11.66 4.95 5.71
CA CYS A 28 11.39 5.11 7.12
C CYS A 28 12.53 4.55 7.96
N CYS A 29 12.86 5.24 9.05
CA CYS A 29 13.84 4.74 10.00
C CYS A 29 13.15 3.99 11.12
N SER A 30 13.28 2.67 11.15
CA SER A 30 12.69 1.82 12.18
C SER A 30 13.32 2.03 13.57
N LYS A 31 12.65 1.56 14.63
CA LYS A 31 13.19 1.64 16.00
C LYS A 31 14.50 0.87 16.21
N TRP A 32 14.82 -0.05 15.30
CA TRP A 32 16.05 -0.85 15.33
C TRP A 32 17.21 -0.20 14.56
N GLY A 33 17.00 1.01 14.04
CA GLY A 33 18.04 1.75 13.31
C GLY A 33 18.28 1.23 11.90
N TYR A 34 17.22 0.78 11.24
CA TYR A 34 17.24 0.34 9.85
C TYR A 34 16.21 1.08 9.00
N CYS A 35 16.56 1.33 7.75
CA CYS A 35 15.77 1.95 6.72
C CYS A 35 14.92 0.91 5.97
N GLY A 36 13.65 1.21 5.79
CA GLY A 36 12.74 0.40 5.00
C GLY A 36 11.44 1.14 4.70
N THR A 37 10.60 0.56 3.86
CA THR A 37 9.32 1.17 3.43
C THR A 37 8.10 0.41 3.94
N SER A 38 8.28 -0.75 4.56
CA SER A 38 7.15 -1.50 5.12
C SER A 38 6.72 -0.94 6.47
N THR A 39 5.51 -1.28 6.88
CA THR A 39 4.88 -0.78 8.11
C THR A 39 5.74 -1.00 9.36
N ILE A 40 6.52 -2.08 9.42
CA ILE A 40 7.45 -2.37 10.53
C ILE A 40 8.52 -1.26 10.68
N TYR A 41 8.87 -0.58 9.60
CA TYR A 41 9.83 0.52 9.61
C TYR A 41 9.18 1.88 9.86
N CYS A 42 7.98 2.09 9.34
CA CYS A 42 7.32 3.39 9.29
C CYS A 42 6.37 3.69 10.45
N THR A 43 5.99 2.68 11.23
CA THR A 43 4.94 2.83 12.27
C THR A 43 5.56 2.87 13.68
N VAL A 44 5.19 1.93 14.56
CA VAL A 44 5.51 1.99 15.99
C VAL A 44 7.02 1.99 16.23
N GLY A 45 7.51 3.10 16.76
CA GLY A 45 8.92 3.32 17.08
C GLY A 45 9.76 3.83 15.89
N CYS A 46 9.13 4.25 14.80
CA CYS A 46 9.83 4.95 13.74
C CYS A 46 10.52 6.22 14.27
N GLN A 47 11.78 6.43 13.88
CA GLN A 47 12.62 7.55 14.27
C GLN A 47 12.50 8.68 13.23
N SER A 48 11.52 9.57 13.41
CA SER A 48 11.14 10.60 12.44
C SER A 48 12.24 11.62 12.12
N SER A 49 13.20 11.82 13.02
CA SER A 49 14.39 12.63 12.77
C SER A 49 15.33 12.02 11.71
N PHE A 50 15.17 10.74 11.37
CA PHE A 50 16.06 9.99 10.50
C PHE A 50 15.34 9.30 9.33
N GLY A 51 14.06 9.57 9.11
CA GLY A 51 13.28 9.01 8.00
C GLY A 51 11.82 9.45 8.07
N ARG A 52 11.02 9.15 7.04
CA ARG A 52 9.57 9.41 7.15
C ARG A 52 8.97 8.45 8.19
N CYS A 53 8.04 8.92 8.99
CA CYS A 53 7.20 8.05 9.82
C CYS A 53 5.75 8.25 9.44
N ASP A 54 5.02 7.15 9.35
CA ASP A 54 3.60 7.15 9.09
C ASP A 54 2.88 7.11 10.46
N ASP A 55 3.01 8.21 11.21
CA ASP A 55 2.19 8.45 12.40
C ASP A 55 0.75 8.69 11.92
N SER A 56 -0.15 7.80 12.32
CA SER A 56 -1.45 7.62 11.69
C SER A 56 -2.30 8.90 11.63
N GLN A 57 -2.43 9.51 10.44
CA GLN A 57 -3.69 9.85 9.72
C GLN A 57 -3.52 10.97 8.66
N ALA A 58 -3.92 10.64 7.43
CA ALA A 58 -4.40 11.46 6.31
C ALA A 58 -3.44 12.16 5.31
N THR A 59 -3.51 11.63 4.06
CA THR A 59 -3.46 12.28 2.72
C THR A 59 -2.11 12.84 2.23
N THR A 60 -1.49 12.40 1.12
CA THR A 60 -2.04 11.97 -0.20
C THR A 60 -0.92 11.16 -0.92
N THR A 61 -1.06 9.88 -1.27
CA THR A 61 -1.64 9.41 -2.54
C THR A 61 -1.89 7.89 -2.44
N THR A 62 -3.16 7.51 -2.56
CA THR A 62 -3.71 6.21 -2.98
C THR A 62 -3.09 4.91 -2.42
N GLN A 63 -3.43 4.55 -1.17
CA GLN A 63 -3.75 3.15 -0.88
C GLN A 63 -4.66 3.10 0.35
N ALA A 64 -5.93 2.82 0.12
CA ALA A 64 -6.90 2.58 1.18
C ALA A 64 -6.40 1.41 2.04
N THR A 65 -6.16 1.70 3.32
CA THR A 65 -6.04 0.71 4.39
C THR A 65 -7.39 0.01 4.51
N SER A 66 -7.57 -1.04 3.72
CA SER A 66 -8.68 -1.97 3.86
C SER A 66 -8.56 -2.68 5.20
N THR A 67 -9.44 -2.32 6.14
CA THR A 67 -10.04 -3.30 7.04
C THR A 67 -10.45 -4.49 6.18
N SER A 68 -9.80 -5.64 6.37
CA SER A 68 -9.86 -6.79 5.46
C SER A 68 -11.24 -7.46 5.48
N THR A 69 -12.22 -6.83 4.87
CA THR A 69 -13.31 -7.57 4.25
C THR A 69 -12.73 -8.11 2.94
N PRO A 70 -12.84 -9.42 2.65
CA PRO A 70 -12.36 -9.97 1.39
C PRO A 70 -13.00 -9.19 0.23
N LEU A 71 -12.16 -8.57 -0.60
CA LEU A 71 -12.64 -7.86 -1.79
C LEU A 71 -13.25 -8.86 -2.76
N LYS A 72 -14.34 -8.44 -3.40
CA LYS A 72 -15.17 -9.27 -4.26
C LYS A 72 -14.58 -9.32 -5.67
N GLN A 73 -14.23 -10.51 -6.12
CA GLN A 73 -13.70 -10.79 -7.44
C GLN A 73 -14.80 -10.72 -8.51
N ARG A 74 -14.42 -10.90 -9.77
CA ARG A 74 -15.35 -10.89 -10.90
C ARG A 74 -16.48 -11.90 -10.67
N ASN A 75 -17.72 -11.48 -10.92
CA ASN A 75 -18.94 -12.24 -10.72
C ASN A 75 -19.24 -12.59 -9.25
N GLU A 76 -18.62 -11.92 -8.28
CA GLU A 76 -19.05 -11.98 -6.89
C GLU A 76 -20.02 -10.85 -6.54
N GLN A 77 -20.82 -11.07 -5.49
CA GLN A 77 -21.79 -10.09 -5.00
C GLN A 77 -21.07 -8.93 -4.31
N CYS A 78 -21.51 -7.71 -4.61
CA CYS A 78 -21.01 -6.47 -4.04
C CYS A 78 -22.15 -5.54 -3.64
N GLY A 79 -21.82 -4.49 -2.90
CA GLY A 79 -22.80 -3.52 -2.41
C GLY A 79 -22.93 -3.54 -0.90
N SER A 80 -23.96 -2.84 -0.40
CA SER A 80 -24.24 -2.78 1.03
C SER A 80 -24.44 -4.18 1.62
N GLY A 81 -23.65 -4.55 2.63
CA GLY A 81 -23.69 -5.88 3.26
C GLY A 81 -22.89 -6.97 2.55
N PHE A 82 -22.47 -6.74 1.29
CA PHE A 82 -21.67 -7.69 0.52
C PHE A 82 -20.20 -7.25 0.37
N GLY A 83 -19.93 -5.95 0.45
CA GLY A 83 -18.58 -5.40 0.37
C GLY A 83 -18.24 -4.85 -1.01
N ALA A 84 -16.99 -4.40 -1.16
CA ALA A 84 -16.49 -3.77 -2.37
C ALA A 84 -15.81 -4.78 -3.31
N CYS A 85 -15.88 -4.50 -4.60
CA CYS A 85 -15.15 -5.24 -5.62
C CYS A 85 -13.64 -5.01 -5.52
N ALA A 86 -12.87 -5.99 -6.00
CA ALA A 86 -11.43 -5.87 -6.13
C ALA A 86 -11.04 -4.72 -7.09
N PRO A 87 -9.82 -4.17 -6.99
CA PRO A 87 -9.38 -3.09 -7.86
C PRO A 87 -9.56 -3.45 -9.33
N GLY A 88 -10.06 -2.50 -10.13
CA GLY A 88 -10.40 -2.67 -11.54
C GLY A 88 -11.86 -3.01 -11.80
N LEU A 89 -12.60 -3.54 -10.81
CA LEU A 89 -13.99 -3.97 -10.97
C LEU A 89 -14.99 -2.89 -10.55
N CYS A 90 -16.06 -2.80 -11.32
CA CYS A 90 -17.24 -1.99 -11.06
C CYS A 90 -18.27 -2.82 -10.29
N CYS A 91 -18.94 -2.22 -9.32
CA CYS A 91 -20.09 -2.83 -8.67
C CYS A 91 -21.35 -2.35 -9.38
N SER A 92 -21.99 -3.24 -10.14
CA SER A 92 -23.20 -2.89 -10.89
C SER A 92 -24.34 -2.47 -9.97
N GLU A 93 -25.37 -1.84 -10.53
CA GLU A 93 -26.61 -1.54 -9.80
C GLU A 93 -27.24 -2.79 -9.19
N TRP A 94 -27.03 -3.94 -9.85
CA TRP A 94 -27.53 -5.25 -9.45
C TRP A 94 -26.67 -5.95 -8.39
N GLY A 95 -25.62 -5.30 -7.89
CA GLY A 95 -24.76 -5.82 -6.83
C GLY A 95 -23.83 -6.94 -7.30
N TRP A 96 -23.30 -6.84 -8.52
CA TRP A 96 -22.31 -7.78 -9.05
C TRP A 96 -21.05 -7.08 -9.53
N CYS A 97 -19.89 -7.70 -9.26
CA CYS A 97 -18.60 -7.20 -9.72
C CYS A 97 -18.32 -7.56 -11.18
N GLY A 98 -18.02 -6.56 -12.01
CA GLY A 98 -17.64 -6.78 -13.41
C GLY A 98 -16.93 -5.58 -14.04
N TYR A 99 -16.61 -5.70 -15.33
CA TYR A 99 -15.90 -4.66 -16.11
C TYR A 99 -16.72 -4.15 -17.29
N SER A 100 -17.89 -4.73 -17.58
CA SER A 100 -18.66 -4.32 -18.75
C SER A 100 -19.24 -2.92 -18.53
N PRO A 101 -19.55 -2.18 -19.61
CA PRO A 101 -20.26 -0.92 -19.49
C PRO A 101 -21.51 -1.02 -18.63
N ASP A 102 -22.26 -2.13 -18.66
CA ASP A 102 -23.45 -2.32 -17.80
C ASP A 102 -23.12 -2.39 -16.30
N HIS A 103 -21.87 -2.74 -15.95
CA HIS A 103 -21.39 -2.72 -14.57
C HIS A 103 -20.88 -1.35 -14.15
N CYS A 104 -20.27 -0.61 -15.08
CA CYS A 104 -19.54 0.62 -14.80
C CYS A 104 -20.34 1.90 -15.09
N THR A 105 -21.32 1.83 -16.00
CA THR A 105 -22.09 2.96 -16.53
C THR A 105 -23.59 2.67 -16.36
N GLY A 106 -24.35 3.61 -15.80
CA GLY A 106 -25.82 3.51 -15.69
C GLY A 106 -26.40 3.13 -14.32
N GLY A 107 -25.57 2.89 -13.31
CA GLY A 107 -26.06 2.59 -11.95
C GLY A 107 -24.97 2.03 -11.02
N CYS A 108 -23.70 2.26 -11.36
CA CYS A 108 -22.58 1.69 -10.63
C CYS A 108 -22.51 2.24 -9.20
N GLN A 109 -22.34 1.34 -8.23
CA GLN A 109 -22.29 1.67 -6.82
C GLN A 109 -20.87 2.13 -6.43
N ALA A 110 -20.58 3.43 -6.58
CA ALA A 110 -19.23 4.01 -6.44
C ALA A 110 -18.53 3.79 -5.09
N ARG A 111 -19.29 3.47 -4.03
CA ARG A 111 -18.70 3.08 -2.72
C ARG A 111 -18.14 1.66 -2.71
N PHE A 112 -18.53 0.84 -3.67
CA PHE A 112 -18.27 -0.60 -3.72
C PHE A 112 -17.56 -1.02 -5.01
N GLY A 113 -17.20 -0.11 -5.91
CA GLY A 113 -16.45 -0.42 -7.14
C GLY A 113 -15.94 0.83 -7.85
N GLN A 114 -15.09 0.64 -8.87
CA GLN A 114 -14.51 1.71 -9.67
C GLN A 114 -15.45 2.11 -10.82
N CYS A 115 -16.40 2.99 -10.55
CA CYS A 115 -17.33 3.51 -11.56
C CYS A 115 -16.66 4.56 -12.44
N SER A 116 -17.07 4.63 -13.71
CA SER A 116 -16.51 5.55 -14.73
C SER A 116 -17.61 6.23 -15.51
#